data_AF-A0A6A4D523-F1
#
_entry.id   AF-A0A6A4D523-F1
#
_cell.length_a   1.000
_cell.length_b   1.000
_cell.length_c   1.000
_cell.angle_alpha   90.00
_cell.angle_beta   90.00
_cell.angle_gamma   90.00
#
_symmetry.space_group_name_H-M   'P 1'
#
loop_
_entity.id
_entity.type
_entity.pdbx_description
1 polymer ?
#
loop_
_entity_poly.entity_id
_entity_poly.type
_entity_poly.pdbx_seq_one_letter_code
_entity_poly.pdbx_strand_id
1 'polypeptide(L)'
;MVSQVKCTRQQLFQFPVLTRLVLLHGRCNYKHVGKVIRYSFCKNIALVISLFVFNFFNGQSGAPLFESFVMAGWNFFLALPIIVIGVFDQDIPEVVVLKFPQLYRRGQCDSDLNVRVFARTIVNSVGHALICFFGCYAGTLLASQGLYVLGTLFYTALLGAMNLKVVLLALNWNKYHFAVMAFSVGLFVFFLLVYPRFTFMSYDMFGVPAHMIRLQRYWTLLLLCPVAAMTIDFTATAAQQQFRPSAEDILRERFRSNKSKRVGDSVAPIRRPGSTSNLPLYDSFKASLPHPEARSSFAFNGLDDTSNRQASGDLLAQEAVTMRVLSFQRNRRPSRTSSLGRLPAVVVALELSSM
;
A
#
# COMPACT_ATOMS: atom_id res chain seq x y z
N MET A 1 42.11 -20.44 -26.57
CA MET A 1 41.87 -19.04 -26.15
C MET A 1 40.68 -18.36 -26.84
N VAL A 2 40.33 -18.68 -28.09
CA VAL A 2 39.20 -18.03 -28.82
C VAL A 2 37.81 -18.31 -28.22
N SER A 3 37.61 -19.46 -27.56
CA SER A 3 36.35 -19.81 -26.89
C SER A 3 36.06 -18.93 -25.65
N GLN A 4 37.09 -18.62 -24.86
CA GLN A 4 36.96 -17.76 -23.68
C GLN A 4 36.54 -16.34 -24.06
N VAL A 5 37.15 -15.76 -25.10
CA VAL A 5 36.84 -14.39 -25.58
C VAL A 5 35.41 -14.27 -26.15
N LYS A 6 34.89 -15.33 -26.80
CA LYS A 6 33.49 -15.38 -27.26
C LYS A 6 32.50 -15.40 -26.06
N CYS A 7 32.81 -16.17 -25.02
CA CYS A 7 32.04 -16.19 -23.78
C CYS A 7 32.07 -14.82 -23.07
N THR A 8 33.23 -14.17 -22.98
CA THR A 8 33.33 -12.86 -22.31
C THR A 8 32.56 -11.76 -23.05
N ARG A 9 32.55 -11.75 -24.39
CA ARG A 9 31.76 -10.77 -25.16
C ARG A 9 30.25 -10.98 -25.00
N GLN A 10 29.78 -12.22 -25.00
CA GLN A 10 28.37 -12.52 -24.72
C GLN A 10 27.97 -12.06 -23.31
N GLN A 11 28.86 -12.21 -22.33
CA GLN A 11 28.62 -11.71 -20.97
C GLN A 11 28.65 -10.18 -20.89
N LEU A 12 29.51 -9.49 -21.65
CA LEU A 12 29.56 -8.02 -21.70
C LEU A 12 28.25 -7.39 -22.21
N PHE A 13 27.62 -7.96 -23.24
CA PHE A 13 26.31 -7.49 -23.71
C PHE A 13 25.16 -7.85 -22.73
N GLN A 14 25.37 -8.81 -21.83
CA GLN A 14 24.41 -9.21 -20.79
C GLN A 14 24.53 -8.39 -19.49
N PHE A 15 25.65 -7.69 -19.24
CA PHE A 15 25.84 -6.89 -18.01
C PHE A 15 24.77 -5.82 -17.79
N PRO A 16 24.34 -5.04 -18.80
CA PRO A 16 23.24 -4.07 -18.66
C PRO A 16 21.89 -4.75 -18.40
N VAL A 17 21.65 -5.92 -19.00
CA VAL A 17 20.42 -6.71 -18.82
C VAL A 17 20.37 -7.29 -17.41
N LEU A 18 21.49 -7.80 -16.89
CA LEU A 18 21.61 -8.30 -15.53
C LEU A 18 21.35 -7.20 -14.50
N THR A 19 21.88 -6.00 -14.74
CA THR A 19 21.65 -4.83 -13.87
C THR A 19 20.16 -4.49 -13.81
N ARG A 20 19.48 -4.45 -14.96
CA ARG A 20 18.02 -4.22 -15.02
C ARG A 20 17.24 -5.35 -14.35
N LEU A 21 17.62 -6.60 -14.57
CA LEU A 21 16.95 -7.77 -13.99
C LEU A 21 17.02 -7.75 -12.46
N VAL A 22 18.23 -7.64 -11.89
CA VAL A 22 18.44 -7.68 -10.44
C VAL A 22 17.80 -6.46 -9.77
N LEU A 23 18.04 -5.26 -10.31
CA LEU A 23 17.63 -4.02 -9.65
C LEU A 23 16.11 -3.80 -9.72
N LEU A 24 15.50 -4.11 -10.87
CA LEU A 24 14.06 -3.98 -11.04
C LEU A 24 13.31 -5.20 -10.52
N HIS A 25 13.53 -6.36 -11.12
CA HIS A 25 12.76 -7.57 -10.84
C HIS A 25 13.11 -8.16 -9.47
N GLY A 26 14.37 -8.09 -9.05
CA GLY A 26 14.79 -8.54 -7.71
C GLY A 26 14.11 -7.74 -6.59
N ARG A 27 14.13 -6.40 -6.67
CA ARG A 27 13.44 -5.53 -5.68
C ARG A 27 11.93 -5.78 -5.69
N CYS A 28 11.34 -5.84 -6.88
CA CYS A 28 9.92 -6.06 -7.09
C CYS A 28 9.48 -7.40 -6.46
N ASN A 29 10.16 -8.49 -6.81
CA ASN A 29 9.90 -9.82 -6.28
C ASN A 29 10.04 -9.87 -4.75
N TYR A 30 11.09 -9.26 -4.19
CA TYR A 30 11.27 -9.20 -2.73
C TYR A 30 10.09 -8.49 -2.03
N LYS A 31 9.65 -7.34 -2.56
CA LYS A 31 8.51 -6.58 -2.02
C LYS A 31 7.20 -7.37 -2.11
N HIS A 32 6.99 -7.99 -3.26
CA HIS A 32 5.79 -8.74 -3.59
C HIS A 32 5.66 -9.97 -2.69
N VAL A 33 6.68 -10.83 -2.68
CA VAL A 33 6.74 -12.02 -1.83
C VAL A 33 6.65 -11.63 -0.36
N GLY A 34 7.37 -10.59 0.08
CA GLY A 34 7.31 -10.12 1.46
C GLY A 34 5.93 -9.61 1.89
N LYS A 35 5.15 -9.01 0.97
CA LYS A 35 3.75 -8.61 1.24
C LYS A 35 2.84 -9.83 1.33
N VAL A 36 2.95 -10.77 0.39
CA VAL A 36 2.14 -12.00 0.34
C VAL A 36 2.37 -12.86 1.58
N ILE A 37 3.62 -13.07 1.99
CA ILE A 37 3.98 -13.85 3.17
C ILE A 37 3.38 -13.23 4.44
N ARG A 38 3.62 -11.92 4.67
CA ARG A 38 3.09 -11.22 5.86
C ARG A 38 1.57 -11.29 5.94
N TYR A 39 0.88 -11.10 4.82
CA TYR A 39 -0.57 -11.22 4.80
C TYR A 39 -1.05 -12.66 5.03
N SER A 40 -0.37 -13.66 4.45
CA SER A 40 -0.74 -15.08 4.62
C SER A 40 -0.65 -15.52 6.09
N PHE A 41 0.39 -15.09 6.80
CA PHE A 41 0.48 -15.29 8.25
C PHE A 41 -0.60 -14.51 9.01
N CYS A 42 -0.84 -13.25 8.63
CA CYS A 42 -1.85 -12.41 9.28
C CYS A 42 -3.25 -13.05 9.25
N LYS A 43 -3.71 -13.48 8.07
CA LYS A 43 -5.05 -14.08 7.92
C LYS A 43 -5.19 -15.39 8.71
N ASN A 44 -4.14 -16.20 8.75
CA ASN A 44 -4.18 -17.51 9.41
C ASN A 44 -4.14 -17.34 10.94
N ILE A 45 -3.29 -16.45 11.43
CA ILE A 45 -3.23 -16.12 12.86
C ILE A 45 -4.57 -15.53 13.31
N ALA A 46 -5.18 -14.65 12.52
CA ALA A 46 -6.46 -14.06 12.89
C ALA A 46 -7.57 -15.12 13.02
N LEU A 47 -7.61 -16.11 12.12
CA LEU A 47 -8.52 -17.25 12.23
C LEU A 47 -8.26 -18.05 13.50
N VAL A 48 -7.01 -18.49 13.72
CA VAL A 48 -6.65 -19.36 14.86
C VAL A 48 -6.92 -18.66 16.19
N ILE A 49 -6.59 -17.37 16.31
CA ILE A 49 -6.86 -16.58 17.52
C ILE A 49 -8.36 -16.48 17.79
N SER A 50 -9.20 -16.37 16.76
CA SER A 50 -10.66 -16.33 16.93
C SER A 50 -11.19 -17.64 17.53
N LEU A 51 -10.67 -18.79 17.09
CA LEU A 51 -11.01 -20.09 17.71
C LEU A 51 -10.46 -20.20 19.14
N PHE A 52 -9.23 -19.75 19.35
CA PHE A 52 -8.59 -19.79 20.66
C PHE A 52 -9.38 -18.98 21.70
N VAL A 53 -9.78 -17.76 21.35
CA VAL A 53 -10.61 -16.91 22.21
C VAL A 53 -11.95 -17.57 22.46
N PHE A 54 -12.62 -18.09 21.43
CA PHE A 54 -13.87 -18.82 21.58
C PHE A 54 -13.77 -20.01 22.55
N ASN A 55 -12.65 -20.74 22.54
CA ASN A 55 -12.46 -21.91 23.40
C ASN A 55 -12.56 -21.56 24.90
N PHE A 56 -12.11 -20.36 25.31
CA PHE A 56 -12.28 -19.89 26.68
C PHE A 56 -13.74 -19.65 27.06
N PHE A 57 -14.57 -19.19 26.11
CA PHE A 57 -15.98 -18.92 26.36
C PHE A 57 -16.86 -20.17 26.41
N ASN A 58 -16.41 -21.31 25.86
CA ASN A 58 -17.16 -22.57 25.87
C ASN A 58 -16.68 -23.54 26.95
N GLY A 59 -15.98 -23.04 27.97
CA GLY A 59 -15.48 -23.88 29.06
C GLY A 59 -14.44 -24.91 28.60
N GLN A 60 -13.69 -24.61 27.54
CA GLN A 60 -12.66 -25.49 26.98
C GLN A 60 -13.18 -26.86 26.52
N SER A 61 -14.46 -26.94 26.11
CA SER A 61 -15.09 -28.17 25.62
C SER A 61 -14.49 -28.71 24.31
N GLY A 62 -13.69 -27.92 23.59
CA GLY A 62 -13.10 -28.29 22.30
C GLY A 62 -14.07 -28.21 21.12
N ALA A 63 -15.29 -27.70 21.31
CA ALA A 63 -16.26 -27.52 20.24
C ALA A 63 -15.76 -26.48 19.21
N PRO A 64 -15.76 -26.80 17.90
CA PRO A 64 -15.32 -25.85 16.89
C PRO A 64 -16.36 -24.74 16.67
N LEU A 65 -15.91 -23.50 16.65
CA LEU A 65 -16.76 -22.35 16.33
C LEU A 65 -17.27 -22.40 14.88
N PHE A 66 -16.40 -22.80 13.95
CA PHE A 66 -16.70 -22.86 12.53
C PHE A 66 -16.95 -24.30 12.12
N GLU A 67 -17.93 -24.50 11.24
CA GLU A 67 -18.13 -25.78 10.57
C GLU A 67 -16.92 -26.12 9.68
N SER A 68 -16.62 -27.41 9.56
CA SER A 68 -15.41 -27.96 8.93
C SER A 68 -15.19 -27.47 7.48
N PHE A 69 -16.21 -27.48 6.62
CA PHE A 69 -16.09 -27.00 5.24
C PHE A 69 -15.97 -25.48 5.16
N VAL A 70 -16.70 -24.75 6.00
CA VAL A 70 -16.56 -23.28 6.11
C VAL A 70 -15.12 -22.92 6.51
N MET A 71 -14.56 -23.64 7.50
CA MET A 71 -13.18 -23.46 7.93
C MET A 71 -12.18 -23.80 6.82
N ALA A 72 -12.38 -24.92 6.12
CA ALA A 72 -11.53 -25.33 4.99
C ALA A 72 -11.53 -24.30 3.84
N GLY A 73 -12.66 -23.64 3.60
CA GLY A 73 -12.82 -22.60 2.57
C GLY A 73 -12.01 -21.32 2.82
N TRP A 74 -11.52 -21.08 4.05
CA TRP A 74 -10.84 -19.83 4.44
C TRP A 74 -9.69 -19.46 3.51
N ASN A 75 -8.84 -20.45 3.23
CA ASN A 75 -7.68 -20.23 2.38
C ASN A 75 -8.09 -20.01 0.93
N PHE A 76 -9.14 -20.67 0.45
CA PHE A 76 -9.61 -20.55 -0.93
C PHE A 76 -10.16 -19.15 -1.22
N PHE A 77 -11.00 -18.61 -0.33
CA PHE A 77 -11.58 -17.28 -0.52
C PHE A 77 -10.53 -16.16 -0.42
N LEU A 78 -9.54 -16.28 0.47
CA LEU A 78 -8.55 -15.22 0.72
C LEU A 78 -7.23 -15.38 -0.04
N ALA A 79 -6.95 -16.51 -0.70
CA ALA A 79 -5.69 -16.72 -1.42
C ALA A 79 -5.62 -15.98 -2.76
N LEU A 80 -6.69 -16.01 -3.56
CA LEU A 80 -6.66 -15.42 -4.90
C LEU A 80 -6.38 -13.90 -4.88
N PRO A 81 -7.04 -13.08 -4.03
CA PRO A 81 -6.78 -11.65 -3.99
C PRO A 81 -5.34 -11.29 -3.65
N ILE A 82 -4.76 -11.96 -2.63
CA ILE A 82 -3.39 -11.66 -2.23
C ILE A 82 -2.37 -12.09 -3.28
N ILE A 83 -2.61 -13.19 -4.00
CA ILE A 83 -1.72 -13.64 -5.08
C ILE A 83 -1.73 -12.61 -6.21
N VAL A 84 -2.91 -12.16 -6.64
CA VAL A 84 -3.02 -11.18 -7.74
C VAL A 84 -2.42 -9.84 -7.36
N ILE A 85 -2.66 -9.36 -6.13
CA ILE A 85 -1.99 -8.15 -5.63
C ILE A 85 -0.49 -8.37 -5.50
N GLY A 86 -0.05 -9.54 -5.03
CA GLY A 86 1.36 -9.90 -4.99
C GLY A 86 2.03 -9.91 -6.37
N VAL A 87 1.33 -10.24 -7.45
CA VAL A 87 1.96 -10.31 -8.79
C VAL A 87 1.89 -8.97 -9.52
N PHE A 88 0.74 -8.30 -9.49
CA PHE A 88 0.46 -7.14 -10.34
C PHE A 88 0.63 -5.77 -9.66
N ASP A 89 0.81 -5.71 -8.34
CA ASP A 89 0.91 -4.44 -7.61
C ASP A 89 2.28 -3.77 -7.79
N GLN A 90 2.37 -2.81 -8.70
CA GLN A 90 3.61 -2.06 -8.93
C GLN A 90 3.74 -0.86 -8.01
N ASP A 91 4.67 -0.89 -7.08
CA ASP A 91 4.81 0.17 -6.09
C ASP A 91 5.46 1.46 -6.63
N ILE A 92 6.41 1.35 -7.56
CA ILE A 92 7.16 2.44 -8.19
C ILE A 92 7.40 2.09 -9.66
N PRO A 93 7.18 3.02 -10.63
CA PRO A 93 7.38 2.73 -12.05
C PRO A 93 8.85 2.45 -12.38
N GLU A 94 9.08 1.56 -13.35
CA GLU A 94 10.40 1.04 -13.72
C GLU A 94 11.46 2.12 -13.99
N VAL A 95 11.08 3.17 -14.75
CA VAL A 95 11.98 4.28 -15.13
C VAL A 95 12.60 4.95 -13.90
N VAL A 96 11.86 4.98 -12.80
CA VAL A 96 12.28 5.62 -11.55
C VAL A 96 13.24 4.73 -10.78
N VAL A 97 12.94 3.42 -10.73
CA VAL A 97 13.77 2.46 -10.01
C VAL A 97 15.19 2.44 -10.62
N LEU A 98 15.29 2.50 -11.95
CA LEU A 98 16.58 2.60 -12.66
C LEU A 98 17.33 3.91 -12.38
N LYS A 99 16.62 5.02 -12.15
CA LYS A 99 17.22 6.31 -11.81
C LYS A 99 17.74 6.37 -10.37
N PHE A 100 17.15 5.59 -9.46
CA PHE A 100 17.48 5.60 -8.03
C PHE A 100 17.86 4.18 -7.53
N PRO A 101 19.08 3.69 -7.86
CA PRO A 101 19.51 2.35 -7.47
C PRO A 101 19.61 2.14 -5.95
N GLN A 102 19.69 3.23 -5.18
CA GLN A 102 19.74 3.21 -3.72
C GLN A 102 18.52 2.52 -3.07
N LEU A 103 17.38 2.44 -3.79
CA LEU A 103 16.17 1.76 -3.31
C LEU A 103 16.40 0.25 -3.10
N TYR A 104 17.37 -0.33 -3.78
CA TYR A 104 17.70 -1.74 -3.66
C TYR A 104 18.29 -2.10 -2.28
N ARG A 105 18.97 -1.14 -1.63
CA ARG A 105 19.61 -1.35 -0.32
C ARG A 105 18.62 -1.83 0.75
N ARG A 106 17.36 -1.42 0.64
CA ARG A 106 16.28 -1.80 1.56
C ARG A 106 16.01 -3.31 1.57
N GLY A 107 16.16 -3.96 0.41
CA GLY A 107 16.06 -5.42 0.28
C GLY A 107 17.29 -6.14 0.83
N GLN A 108 18.49 -5.59 0.63
CA GLN A 108 19.75 -6.16 1.16
C GLN A 108 19.82 -6.15 2.69
N CYS A 109 19.12 -5.21 3.35
CA CYS A 109 19.07 -5.12 4.81
C CYS A 109 17.87 -5.86 5.43
N ASP A 110 17.17 -6.71 4.66
CA ASP A 110 16.01 -7.51 5.09
C ASP A 110 14.90 -6.72 5.80
N SER A 111 14.74 -5.45 5.44
CA SER A 111 13.91 -4.53 6.23
C SER A 111 12.40 -4.83 6.17
N ASP A 112 11.92 -5.55 5.14
CA ASP A 112 10.49 -5.88 5.02
C ASP A 112 10.15 -7.27 5.59
N LEU A 113 11.14 -8.17 5.66
CA LEU A 113 11.02 -9.52 6.23
C LEU A 113 11.71 -9.66 7.60
N ASN A 114 12.01 -8.55 8.25
CA ASN A 114 12.58 -8.54 9.59
C ASN A 114 11.61 -9.15 10.62
N VAL A 115 12.15 -9.94 11.56
CA VAL A 115 11.42 -10.52 12.70
C VAL A 115 10.61 -9.46 13.46
N ARG A 116 11.14 -8.23 13.61
CA ARG A 116 10.40 -7.14 14.27
C ARG A 116 9.14 -6.72 13.50
N VAL A 117 9.21 -6.67 12.18
CA VAL A 117 8.07 -6.34 11.31
C VAL A 117 7.06 -7.50 11.32
N PHE A 118 7.57 -8.73 11.35
CA PHE A 118 6.76 -9.93 11.48
C PHE A 118 6.00 -9.95 12.81
N ALA A 119 6.68 -9.71 13.94
CA ALA A 119 6.06 -9.61 15.27
C ALA A 119 4.98 -8.52 15.33
N ARG A 120 5.23 -7.33 14.75
CA ARG A 120 4.21 -6.28 14.63
C ARG A 120 2.99 -6.75 13.83
N THR A 121 3.21 -7.52 12.77
CA THR A 121 2.14 -8.10 11.96
C THR A 121 1.32 -9.10 12.77
N ILE A 122 1.96 -9.95 13.57
CA ILE A 122 1.29 -10.89 14.48
C ILE A 122 0.40 -10.13 15.47
N VAL A 123 0.94 -9.17 16.20
CA VAL A 123 0.19 -8.39 17.20
C VAL A 123 -1.02 -7.69 16.55
N ASN A 124 -0.82 -7.12 15.37
CA ASN A 124 -1.90 -6.52 14.61
C ASN A 124 -2.99 -7.54 14.21
N SER A 125 -2.59 -8.75 13.81
CA SER A 125 -3.51 -9.84 13.45
C SER A 125 -4.34 -10.31 14.64
N VAL A 126 -3.71 -10.42 15.82
CA VAL A 126 -4.39 -10.69 17.09
C VAL A 126 -5.41 -9.59 17.36
N GLY A 127 -5.03 -8.31 17.23
CA GLY A 127 -5.94 -7.18 17.38
C GLY A 127 -7.16 -7.26 16.46
N HIS A 128 -6.97 -7.58 15.19
CA HIS A 128 -8.07 -7.78 14.23
C HIS A 128 -9.02 -8.91 14.67
N ALA A 129 -8.46 -10.06 15.08
CA ALA A 129 -9.26 -11.19 15.54
C ALA A 129 -10.07 -10.82 16.79
N LEU A 130 -9.46 -10.15 17.76
CA LEU A 130 -10.14 -9.74 19.00
C LEU A 130 -11.26 -8.73 18.71
N ILE A 131 -11.03 -7.74 17.87
CA ILE A 131 -12.05 -6.73 17.53
C ILE A 131 -13.22 -7.37 16.80
N CYS A 132 -12.96 -8.24 15.82
CA CYS A 132 -14.02 -8.96 15.13
C CYS A 132 -14.77 -9.91 16.08
N PHE A 133 -14.06 -10.65 16.93
CA PHE A 133 -14.66 -11.58 17.89
C PHE A 133 -15.53 -10.86 18.92
N PHE A 134 -14.97 -9.89 19.65
CA PHE A 134 -15.72 -9.14 20.67
C PHE A 134 -16.81 -8.27 20.07
N GLY A 135 -16.58 -7.67 18.91
CA GLY A 135 -17.60 -6.88 18.20
C GLY A 135 -18.80 -7.74 17.81
N CYS A 136 -18.56 -8.94 17.26
CA CYS A 136 -19.65 -9.85 16.93
C CYS A 136 -20.29 -10.45 18.18
N TYR A 137 -19.50 -10.87 19.18
CA TYR A 137 -19.99 -11.39 20.46
C TYR A 137 -20.96 -10.39 21.10
N ALA A 138 -20.55 -9.12 21.25
CA ALA A 138 -21.37 -8.05 21.79
C ALA A 138 -22.69 -7.83 21.00
N GLY A 139 -22.63 -7.85 19.67
CA GLY A 139 -23.84 -7.73 18.82
C GLY A 139 -24.80 -8.91 18.93
N THR A 140 -24.31 -10.07 19.37
CA THR A 140 -25.09 -11.31 19.49
C THR A 140 -25.49 -11.66 20.93
N LEU A 141 -24.99 -10.95 21.95
CA LEU A 141 -25.28 -11.22 23.37
C LEU A 141 -26.77 -11.31 23.69
N LEU A 142 -27.59 -10.47 23.07
CA LEU A 142 -29.04 -10.41 23.31
C LEU A 142 -29.85 -11.38 22.42
N ALA A 143 -29.20 -12.29 21.68
CA ALA A 143 -29.88 -13.22 20.79
C ALA A 143 -29.40 -14.66 21.02
N SER A 144 -30.32 -15.53 21.41
CA SER A 144 -30.09 -16.98 21.43
C SER A 144 -30.03 -17.50 19.99
N GLN A 145 -28.83 -17.55 19.42
CA GLN A 145 -28.58 -18.10 18.09
C GLN A 145 -27.89 -19.46 18.20
N GLY A 146 -28.12 -20.33 17.21
CA GLY A 146 -27.39 -21.59 17.11
C GLY A 146 -25.88 -21.35 16.95
N LEU A 147 -25.08 -22.27 17.48
CA LEU A 147 -23.61 -22.20 17.45
C LEU A 147 -23.07 -21.90 16.05
N TYR A 148 -23.59 -22.61 15.06
CA TYR A 148 -23.19 -22.48 13.67
C TYR A 148 -23.61 -21.16 13.03
N VAL A 149 -24.76 -20.59 13.41
CA VAL A 149 -25.15 -19.24 12.98
C VAL A 149 -24.15 -18.22 13.51
N LEU A 150 -23.79 -18.32 14.79
CA LEU A 150 -22.79 -17.47 15.42
C LEU A 150 -21.42 -17.62 14.78
N GLY A 151 -21.01 -18.87 14.51
CA GLY A 151 -19.78 -19.20 13.82
C GLY A 151 -19.70 -18.60 12.43
N THR A 152 -20.73 -18.77 11.60
CA THR A 152 -20.77 -18.18 10.26
C THR A 152 -20.78 -16.65 10.32
N LEU A 153 -21.48 -16.03 11.28
CA LEU A 153 -21.43 -14.58 11.50
C LEU A 153 -20.00 -14.11 11.78
N PHE A 154 -19.29 -14.74 12.71
CA PHE A 154 -17.92 -14.36 13.06
C PHE A 154 -16.98 -14.57 11.88
N TYR A 155 -17.15 -15.66 11.15
CA TYR A 155 -16.37 -15.98 9.96
C TYR A 155 -16.56 -14.91 8.87
N THR A 156 -17.80 -14.53 8.55
CA THR A 156 -18.11 -13.53 7.51
C THR A 156 -17.49 -12.16 7.85
N ALA A 157 -17.59 -11.73 9.10
CA ALA A 157 -17.01 -10.48 9.58
C ALA A 157 -15.47 -10.51 9.52
N LEU A 158 -14.84 -11.61 9.97
CA LEU A 158 -13.38 -11.76 9.91
C LEU A 158 -12.88 -11.83 8.46
N LEU A 159 -13.59 -12.55 7.58
CA LEU A 159 -13.30 -12.62 6.15
C LEU A 159 -13.41 -11.23 5.50
N GLY A 160 -14.42 -10.45 5.86
CA GLY A 160 -14.57 -9.05 5.44
C GLY A 160 -13.40 -8.17 5.90
N ALA A 161 -12.97 -8.31 7.16
CA ALA A 161 -11.85 -7.56 7.73
C ALA A 161 -10.53 -7.88 7.00
N MET A 162 -10.26 -9.16 6.73
CA MET A 162 -9.06 -9.58 6.00
C MET A 162 -9.07 -9.13 4.54
N ASN A 163 -10.23 -9.20 3.87
CA ASN A 163 -10.40 -8.65 2.53
C ASN A 163 -10.15 -7.13 2.48
N LEU A 164 -10.64 -6.37 3.46
CA LEU A 164 -10.39 -4.94 3.53
C LEU A 164 -8.92 -4.63 3.86
N LYS A 165 -8.24 -5.50 4.62
CA LYS A 165 -6.79 -5.42 4.84
C LYS A 165 -5.98 -5.60 3.55
N VAL A 166 -6.40 -6.52 2.68
CA VAL A 166 -5.79 -6.68 1.35
C VAL A 166 -5.94 -5.40 0.53
N VAL A 167 -7.11 -4.80 0.59
CA VAL A 167 -7.39 -3.52 -0.09
C VAL A 167 -6.48 -2.40 0.42
N LEU A 168 -6.24 -2.31 1.73
CA LEU A 168 -5.31 -1.34 2.31
C LEU A 168 -3.86 -1.57 1.88
N LEU A 169 -3.46 -2.84 1.70
CA LEU A 169 -2.11 -3.20 1.25
C LEU A 169 -1.87 -2.93 -0.25
N ALA A 170 -2.93 -2.79 -1.06
CA ALA A 170 -2.83 -2.51 -2.48
C ALA A 170 -2.43 -1.04 -2.72
N LEU A 171 -1.33 -0.81 -3.44
CA LEU A 171 -0.84 0.54 -3.73
C LEU A 171 -1.43 1.08 -5.03
N ASN A 172 -1.59 0.20 -6.02
CA ASN A 172 -2.20 0.53 -7.31
C ASN A 172 -3.53 -0.19 -7.50
N TRP A 173 -4.50 0.53 -8.08
CA TRP A 173 -5.81 0.01 -8.42
C TRP A 173 -5.88 -0.25 -9.92
N ASN A 174 -6.05 -1.53 -10.27
CA ASN A 174 -6.19 -2.00 -11.63
C ASN A 174 -7.47 -2.83 -11.74
N LYS A 175 -8.00 -2.97 -12.96
CA LYS A 175 -9.25 -3.70 -13.22
C LYS A 175 -9.20 -5.15 -12.69
N TYR A 176 -8.04 -5.79 -12.79
CA TYR A 176 -7.80 -7.15 -12.28
C TYR A 176 -7.90 -7.23 -10.75
N HIS A 177 -7.42 -6.23 -10.02
CA HIS A 177 -7.52 -6.21 -8.55
C HIS A 177 -8.98 -6.15 -8.11
N PHE A 178 -9.77 -5.28 -8.75
CA PHE A 178 -11.21 -5.18 -8.48
C PHE A 178 -11.95 -6.47 -8.84
N ALA A 179 -11.68 -7.04 -10.01
CA ALA A 179 -12.30 -8.28 -10.47
C ALA A 179 -12.06 -9.45 -9.51
N VAL A 180 -10.83 -9.59 -8.99
CA VAL A 180 -10.47 -10.71 -8.11
C VAL A 180 -11.02 -10.51 -6.69
N MET A 181 -11.10 -9.27 -6.20
CA MET A 181 -11.81 -8.98 -4.94
C MET A 181 -13.30 -9.28 -5.05
N ALA A 182 -13.95 -8.83 -6.14
CA ALA A 182 -15.36 -9.13 -6.39
C ALA A 182 -15.58 -10.64 -6.53
N PHE A 183 -14.68 -11.35 -7.22
CA PHE A 183 -14.71 -12.80 -7.33
C PHE A 183 -14.58 -13.50 -5.98
N SER A 184 -13.66 -13.07 -5.11
CA SER A 184 -13.50 -13.64 -3.76
C SER A 184 -14.78 -13.51 -2.92
N VAL A 185 -15.37 -12.31 -2.88
CA VAL A 185 -16.62 -12.06 -2.14
C VAL A 185 -17.78 -12.82 -2.77
N GLY A 186 -17.91 -12.80 -4.10
CA GLY A 186 -18.96 -13.51 -4.82
C GLY A 186 -18.88 -15.03 -4.66
N LEU A 187 -17.67 -15.58 -4.67
CA LEU A 187 -17.41 -17.00 -4.45
C LEU A 187 -17.79 -17.44 -3.04
N PHE A 188 -17.53 -16.60 -2.04
CA PHE A 188 -17.97 -16.87 -0.66
C PHE A 188 -19.49 -16.84 -0.53
N VAL A 189 -20.17 -15.85 -1.12
CA VAL A 189 -21.64 -15.78 -1.13
C VAL A 189 -22.24 -16.98 -1.88
N PHE A 190 -21.67 -17.34 -3.03
CA PHE A 190 -22.06 -18.52 -3.80
C PHE A 190 -21.92 -19.79 -2.96
N PHE A 191 -20.78 -19.96 -2.26
CA PHE A 191 -20.55 -21.08 -1.36
C PHE A 191 -21.62 -21.15 -0.26
N LEU A 192 -21.94 -20.04 0.40
CA LEU A 192 -22.99 -20.00 1.44
C LEU A 192 -24.39 -20.32 0.92
N LEU A 193 -24.70 -20.03 -0.35
CA LEU A 193 -26.00 -20.35 -0.93
C LEU A 193 -26.12 -21.81 -1.38
N VAL A 194 -25.03 -22.38 -1.87
CA VAL A 194 -25.00 -23.71 -2.49
C VAL A 194 -24.72 -24.81 -1.47
N TYR A 195 -23.75 -24.59 -0.57
CA TYR A 195 -23.30 -25.62 0.39
C TYR A 195 -24.44 -26.17 1.28
N PRO A 196 -25.34 -25.36 1.88
CA PRO A 196 -26.45 -25.87 2.69
C PRO A 196 -27.49 -26.70 1.93
N ARG A 197 -27.52 -26.62 0.60
CA ARG A 197 -28.46 -27.38 -0.25
C ARG A 197 -27.96 -28.80 -0.51
N PHE A 198 -26.66 -29.03 -0.37
CA PHE A 198 -26.05 -30.36 -0.49
C PHE A 198 -26.11 -31.09 0.86
N THR A 199 -27.30 -31.59 1.18
CA THR A 199 -27.60 -32.34 2.41
C THR A 199 -26.85 -33.67 2.55
N PHE A 200 -26.16 -34.12 1.50
CA PHE A 200 -25.31 -35.31 1.52
C PHE A 200 -24.00 -35.11 2.32
N MET A 201 -23.46 -33.88 2.41
CA MET A 201 -22.17 -33.64 3.06
C MET A 201 -22.26 -33.25 4.54
N SER A 202 -23.24 -32.43 4.93
CA SER A 202 -23.47 -32.05 6.33
C SER A 202 -24.86 -31.46 6.50
N TYR A 203 -25.56 -31.87 7.57
CA TYR A 203 -26.87 -31.31 7.95
C TYR A 203 -26.75 -30.05 8.82
N ASP A 204 -25.58 -29.80 9.39
CA ASP A 204 -25.37 -28.76 10.41
C ASP A 204 -25.55 -27.33 9.87
N MET A 205 -25.33 -27.11 8.57
CA MET A 205 -25.53 -25.81 7.91
C MET A 205 -26.93 -25.62 7.30
N PHE A 206 -27.83 -26.61 7.38
CA PHE A 206 -29.12 -26.53 6.70
C PHE A 206 -29.94 -25.34 7.21
N GLY A 207 -30.29 -24.41 6.31
CA GLY A 207 -31.06 -23.20 6.65
C GLY A 207 -30.28 -22.10 7.39
N VAL A 208 -29.03 -22.34 7.81
CA VAL A 208 -28.21 -21.36 8.55
C VAL A 208 -28.00 -20.06 7.75
N PRO A 209 -27.56 -20.08 6.47
CA PRO A 209 -27.36 -18.84 5.71
C PRO A 209 -28.65 -18.09 5.41
N ALA A 210 -29.76 -18.79 5.22
CA ALA A 210 -31.07 -18.17 5.00
C ALA A 210 -31.56 -17.41 6.25
N HIS A 211 -31.32 -17.98 7.43
CA HIS A 211 -31.60 -17.31 8.71
C HIS A 211 -30.66 -16.11 8.93
N MET A 212 -29.37 -16.28 8.66
CA MET A 212 -28.36 -15.23 8.81
C MET A 212 -28.65 -14.00 7.95
N ILE A 213 -29.02 -14.18 6.67
CA ILE A 213 -29.30 -13.08 5.73
C ILE A 213 -30.53 -12.26 6.13
N ARG A 214 -31.53 -12.89 6.78
CA ARG A 214 -32.75 -12.23 7.27
C ARG A 214 -32.50 -11.36 8.50
N LEU A 215 -31.46 -11.65 9.26
CA LEU A 215 -31.13 -10.90 10.47
C LEU A 215 -30.50 -9.55 10.09
N GLN A 216 -31.14 -8.45 10.49
CA GLN A 216 -30.56 -7.11 10.31
C GLN A 216 -29.18 -6.97 10.97
N ARG A 217 -28.98 -7.66 12.11
CA ARG A 217 -27.73 -7.66 12.88
C ARG A 217 -26.55 -8.21 12.07
N TYR A 218 -26.80 -9.16 11.16
CA TYR A 218 -25.76 -9.69 10.29
C TYR A 218 -25.14 -8.58 9.45
N TRP A 219 -25.98 -7.80 8.77
CA TRP A 219 -25.52 -6.71 7.89
C TRP A 219 -24.79 -5.61 8.65
N THR A 220 -25.27 -5.28 9.85
CA THR A 220 -24.59 -4.29 10.70
C THR A 220 -23.23 -4.78 11.15
N LEU A 221 -23.10 -6.04 11.57
CA LEU A 221 -21.82 -6.61 12.02
C LEU A 221 -20.85 -6.83 10.85
N LEU A 222 -21.36 -7.24 9.69
CA LEU A 222 -20.58 -7.42 8.47
C LEU A 222 -19.92 -6.11 8.01
N LEU A 223 -20.54 -4.96 8.24
CA LEU A 223 -19.95 -3.67 7.93
C LEU A 223 -19.13 -3.10 9.10
N LEU A 224 -19.67 -3.14 10.31
CA LEU A 224 -19.07 -2.50 11.48
C LEU A 224 -17.75 -3.15 11.88
N CYS A 225 -17.70 -4.48 11.96
CA CYS A 225 -16.51 -5.19 12.45
C CYS A 225 -15.29 -5.01 11.54
N PRO A 226 -15.38 -5.19 10.20
CA PRO A 226 -14.27 -4.91 9.29
C PRO A 226 -13.81 -3.46 9.33
N VAL A 227 -14.75 -2.50 9.37
CA VAL A 227 -14.42 -1.08 9.42
C VAL A 227 -13.71 -0.74 10.73
N ALA A 228 -14.21 -1.21 11.87
CA ALA A 228 -13.58 -1.00 13.17
C ALA A 228 -12.14 -1.55 13.19
N ALA A 229 -11.93 -2.79 12.75
CA ALA A 229 -10.59 -3.37 12.68
C ALA A 229 -9.65 -2.56 11.75
N MET A 230 -10.18 -2.08 10.61
CA MET A 230 -9.43 -1.28 9.65
C MET A 230 -9.08 0.13 10.12
N THR A 231 -9.90 0.76 10.95
CA THR A 231 -9.57 2.10 11.47
C THR A 231 -8.25 2.09 12.24
N ILE A 232 -7.94 1.01 12.96
CA ILE A 232 -6.68 0.86 13.69
C ILE A 232 -5.50 0.70 12.73
N ASP A 233 -5.65 -0.13 11.69
CA ASP A 233 -4.62 -0.29 10.67
C ASP A 233 -4.34 0.99 9.90
N PHE A 234 -5.41 1.68 9.53
CA PHE A 234 -5.35 2.94 8.80
C PHE A 234 -4.66 4.02 9.64
N THR A 235 -5.08 4.20 10.89
CA THR A 235 -4.46 5.19 11.80
C THR A 235 -3.00 4.86 12.09
N ALA A 236 -2.66 3.59 12.35
CA ALA A 236 -1.28 3.17 12.57
C ALA A 236 -0.39 3.42 11.33
N THR A 237 -0.90 3.11 10.14
CA THR A 237 -0.17 3.32 8.88
C THR A 237 -0.03 4.80 8.56
N ALA A 238 -1.09 5.58 8.72
CA ALA A 238 -1.08 7.03 8.50
C ALA A 238 -0.14 7.74 9.47
N ALA A 239 -0.16 7.37 10.76
CA ALA A 239 0.77 7.90 11.75
C ALA A 239 2.22 7.53 11.40
N GLN A 240 2.48 6.29 10.97
CA GLN A 240 3.82 5.89 10.54
C GLN A 240 4.29 6.69 9.33
N GLN A 241 3.43 6.91 8.32
CA GLN A 241 3.77 7.69 7.14
C GLN A 241 4.03 9.16 7.47
N GLN A 242 3.28 9.75 8.41
CA GLN A 242 3.43 11.14 8.80
C GLN A 242 4.68 11.40 9.65
N PHE A 243 4.95 10.54 10.64
CA PHE A 243 6.06 10.77 11.58
C PHE A 243 7.38 10.14 11.13
N ARG A 244 7.34 9.05 10.36
CA ARG A 244 8.53 8.32 9.89
C ARG A 244 8.34 7.79 8.45
N PRO A 245 8.24 8.70 7.46
CA PRO A 245 8.06 8.30 6.06
C PRO A 245 9.27 7.50 5.56
N SER A 246 9.01 6.44 4.80
CA SER A 246 10.10 5.73 4.12
C SER A 246 10.58 6.50 2.89
N ALA A 247 11.83 6.29 2.48
CA ALA A 247 12.36 6.84 1.24
C ALA A 247 11.49 6.47 0.02
N GLU A 248 10.89 5.28 0.04
CA GLU A 248 9.94 4.82 -0.99
C GLU A 248 8.65 5.65 -0.97
N ASP A 249 8.13 6.00 0.21
CA ASP A 249 6.90 6.77 0.36
C ASP A 249 7.10 8.22 -0.12
N ILE A 250 8.24 8.82 0.23
CA ILE A 250 8.64 10.16 -0.24
C ILE A 250 8.75 10.18 -1.77
N LEU A 251 9.37 9.16 -2.36
CA LEU A 251 9.48 9.07 -3.81
C LEU A 251 8.10 8.91 -4.46
N ARG A 252 7.26 8.01 -3.95
CA ARG A 252 5.89 7.82 -4.45
C ARG A 252 5.08 9.12 -4.41
N GLU A 253 5.17 9.88 -3.31
CA GLU A 253 4.50 11.18 -3.18
C GLU A 253 5.00 12.20 -4.21
N ARG A 254 6.33 12.30 -4.41
CA ARG A 254 6.92 13.15 -5.46
C ARG A 254 6.46 12.76 -6.85
N PHE A 255 6.39 11.46 -7.17
CA PHE A 255 5.90 10.99 -8.48
C PHE A 255 4.43 11.32 -8.68
N ARG A 256 3.61 11.11 -7.65
CA ARG A 256 2.18 11.42 -7.70
C ARG A 256 1.95 12.93 -7.88
N SER A 257 2.69 13.78 -7.16
CA SER A 257 2.67 15.23 -7.31
C SER A 257 3.11 15.69 -8.72
N ASN A 258 4.20 15.14 -9.25
CA ASN A 258 4.73 15.55 -10.54
C ASN A 258 3.83 15.09 -11.72
N LYS A 259 3.22 13.91 -11.61
CA LYS A 259 2.20 13.43 -12.57
C LYS A 259 0.96 14.33 -12.54
N SER A 260 0.49 14.72 -11.36
CA SER A 260 -0.65 15.63 -11.20
C SER A 260 -0.39 17.01 -11.81
N LYS A 261 0.82 17.58 -11.63
CA LYS A 261 1.19 18.86 -12.25
C LYS A 261 1.16 18.80 -13.79
N ARG A 262 1.76 17.76 -14.39
CA ARG A 262 1.72 17.58 -15.84
C ARG A 262 0.30 17.45 -16.39
N VAL A 263 -0.58 16.74 -15.67
CA VAL A 263 -2.00 16.64 -16.04
C VAL A 263 -2.70 17.99 -15.88
N GLY A 264 -2.41 18.75 -14.81
CA GLY A 264 -2.93 20.10 -14.62
C GLY A 264 -2.52 21.07 -15.73
N ASP A 265 -1.27 21.00 -16.19
CA ASP A 265 -0.75 21.82 -17.29
C ASP A 265 -1.36 21.41 -18.65
N SER A 266 -1.65 20.12 -18.86
CA SER A 266 -2.34 19.63 -20.06
C SER A 266 -3.85 19.86 -20.07
N VAL A 267 -4.48 20.02 -18.90
CA VAL A 267 -5.92 20.26 -18.73
C VAL A 267 -6.24 21.75 -18.50
N ALA A 268 -5.22 22.59 -18.31
CA ALA A 268 -5.38 24.04 -18.36
C ALA A 268 -6.06 24.41 -19.71
N PRO A 269 -7.13 25.23 -19.69
CA PRO A 269 -7.85 25.54 -20.91
C PRO A 269 -6.87 26.20 -21.89
N ILE A 270 -6.79 25.66 -23.11
CA ILE A 270 -6.11 26.30 -24.23
C ILE A 270 -6.68 27.71 -24.35
N ARG A 271 -5.93 28.70 -23.87
CA ARG A 271 -6.31 30.11 -23.99
C ARG A 271 -6.41 30.38 -25.50
N ARG A 272 -7.63 30.57 -26.00
CA ARG A 272 -7.87 30.96 -27.39
C ARG A 272 -7.11 32.27 -27.65
N PRO A 273 -6.29 32.37 -28.72
CA PRO A 273 -5.58 33.59 -29.02
C PRO A 273 -6.59 34.63 -29.53
N GLY A 274 -6.92 35.61 -28.69
CA GLY A 274 -7.70 36.78 -29.05
C GLY A 274 -6.98 38.03 -28.54
N SER A 275 -6.35 38.74 -29.47
CA SER A 275 -5.99 40.18 -29.49
C SER A 275 -5.45 40.82 -28.19
N THR A 276 -4.14 41.11 -28.15
CA THR A 276 -3.58 42.48 -28.22
C THR A 276 -2.05 42.45 -28.05
N SER A 277 -1.35 42.85 -29.11
CA SER A 277 -0.08 43.60 -29.21
C SER A 277 0.86 43.72 -27.98
N ASN A 278 2.08 43.16 -28.08
CA ASN A 278 3.35 43.90 -28.26
C ASN A 278 4.62 43.10 -27.84
N LEU A 279 5.59 43.09 -28.76
CA LEU A 279 7.06 43.15 -28.55
C LEU A 279 7.88 41.91 -28.10
N PRO A 280 9.21 41.88 -28.32
CA PRO A 280 9.88 40.98 -29.25
C PRO A 280 10.94 40.10 -28.57
N LEU A 281 10.75 38.77 -28.57
CA LEU A 281 11.72 37.85 -27.95
C LEU A 281 12.10 36.67 -28.84
N TYR A 282 11.69 36.70 -30.11
CA TYR A 282 11.96 35.61 -31.06
C TYR A 282 13.23 35.86 -31.88
N ASP A 283 13.51 37.12 -32.24
CA ASP A 283 14.68 37.45 -33.07
C ASP A 283 16.00 37.41 -32.30
N SER A 284 15.99 37.55 -30.97
CA SER A 284 17.23 37.50 -30.17
C SER A 284 17.79 36.09 -29.96
N PHE A 285 17.01 35.04 -30.23
CA PHE A 285 17.44 33.65 -30.00
C PHE A 285 18.03 32.99 -31.26
N LYS A 286 17.70 33.52 -32.46
CA LYS A 286 18.25 33.05 -33.74
C LYS A 286 19.69 33.53 -33.99
N ALA A 287 20.13 34.58 -33.31
CA ALA A 287 21.49 35.11 -33.43
C ALA A 287 22.55 34.34 -32.62
N SER A 288 22.15 33.38 -31.77
CA SER A 288 23.04 32.73 -30.79
C SER A 288 23.40 31.28 -31.11
N LEU A 289 23.06 30.77 -32.30
CA LEU A 289 23.33 29.39 -32.70
C LEU A 289 24.61 29.31 -33.55
N PRO A 290 25.67 28.62 -33.10
CA PRO A 290 26.84 28.35 -33.94
C PRO A 290 26.54 27.22 -34.93
N HIS A 291 26.94 27.43 -36.19
CA HIS A 291 26.90 26.42 -37.25
C HIS A 291 27.98 25.33 -37.08
N PRO A 292 27.81 24.16 -37.72
CA PRO A 292 28.59 22.95 -37.42
C PRO A 292 29.88 22.91 -38.24
N GLU A 293 31.01 22.67 -37.57
CA GLU A 293 32.22 22.17 -38.24
C GLU A 293 32.80 20.96 -37.52
N ALA A 294 33.28 20.04 -38.36
CA ALA A 294 33.80 18.74 -38.03
C ALA A 294 35.09 18.81 -37.19
N ARG A 295 35.27 17.83 -36.29
CA ARG A 295 36.58 17.20 -36.05
C ARG A 295 36.44 15.90 -35.26
N SER A 296 36.84 14.83 -35.94
CA SER A 296 37.30 13.56 -35.38
C SER A 296 38.43 13.77 -34.36
N SER A 297 38.39 13.07 -33.23
CA SER A 297 39.55 12.33 -32.72
C SER A 297 39.22 11.50 -31.49
N PHE A 298 39.57 10.23 -31.59
CA PHE A 298 39.87 9.32 -30.48
C PHE A 298 40.90 9.95 -29.53
N ALA A 299 40.66 9.89 -28.22
CA ALA A 299 41.74 9.81 -27.23
C ALA A 299 41.20 9.19 -25.93
N PHE A 300 41.78 8.04 -25.62
CA PHE A 300 41.77 7.35 -24.35
C PHE A 300 42.62 8.16 -23.35
N ASN A 301 42.15 8.35 -22.12
CA ASN A 301 43.04 8.46 -20.97
C ASN A 301 42.31 7.98 -19.71
N GLY A 302 42.90 6.98 -19.08
CA GLY A 302 42.45 6.41 -17.83
C GLY A 302 43.16 7.00 -16.61
N LEU A 303 42.55 6.70 -15.47
CA LEU A 303 43.03 6.75 -14.10
C LEU A 303 43.09 8.14 -13.43
N ASP A 304 42.83 8.07 -12.12
CA ASP A 304 42.72 9.11 -11.09
C ASP A 304 41.36 9.86 -11.02
N ASP A 305 40.66 10.01 -9.90
CA ASP A 305 41.03 9.66 -8.54
C ASP A 305 39.81 9.64 -7.61
N THR A 306 39.92 8.80 -6.60
CA THR A 306 38.96 8.46 -5.54
C THR A 306 38.63 9.59 -4.54
N SER A 307 39.12 10.81 -4.77
CA SER A 307 38.94 11.97 -3.88
C SER A 307 37.58 12.68 -4.03
N ASN A 308 36.92 12.53 -5.19
CA ASN A 308 35.71 13.31 -5.51
C ASN A 308 34.41 12.73 -4.89
N ARG A 309 34.46 11.51 -4.33
CA ARG A 309 33.29 10.84 -3.72
C ARG A 309 33.02 11.26 -2.27
N GLN A 310 34.06 11.65 -1.53
CA GLN A 310 33.92 12.13 -0.15
C GLN A 310 33.37 13.56 -0.13
N ALA A 311 33.88 14.43 -1.02
CA ALA A 311 33.44 15.82 -1.13
C ALA A 311 31.98 15.98 -1.59
N SER A 312 31.49 15.07 -2.46
CA SER A 312 30.06 15.06 -2.86
C SER A 312 29.12 14.65 -1.72
N GLY A 313 29.58 13.83 -0.76
CA GLY A 313 28.76 13.43 0.40
C GLY A 313 28.50 14.59 1.36
N ASP A 314 29.54 15.38 1.65
CA ASP A 314 29.46 16.53 2.54
C ASP A 314 28.70 17.70 1.90
N LEU A 315 28.86 17.91 0.58
CA LEU A 315 28.05 18.87 -0.19
C LEU A 315 26.55 18.55 -0.15
N LEU A 316 26.17 17.26 -0.22
CA LEU A 316 24.76 16.85 -0.16
C LEU A 316 24.17 16.99 1.24
N ALA A 317 24.97 16.78 2.29
CA ALA A 317 24.55 17.05 3.67
C ALA A 317 24.36 18.56 3.89
N GLN A 318 25.23 19.39 3.33
CA GLN A 318 25.19 20.85 3.44
C GLN A 318 24.05 21.44 2.59
N GLU A 319 23.74 20.88 1.42
CA GLU A 319 22.55 21.19 0.61
C GLU A 319 21.25 20.77 1.31
N ALA A 320 21.24 19.64 2.02
CA ALA A 320 20.07 19.20 2.79
C ALA A 320 19.77 20.13 3.99
N VAL A 321 20.81 20.64 4.66
CA VAL A 321 20.67 21.60 5.76
C VAL A 321 20.25 22.98 5.25
N THR A 322 20.82 23.46 4.15
CA THR A 322 20.46 24.75 3.55
C THR A 322 19.07 24.75 2.90
N MET A 323 18.61 23.62 2.33
CA MET A 323 17.22 23.47 1.88
C MET A 323 16.21 23.52 3.04
N ARG A 324 16.57 23.04 4.24
CA ARG A 324 15.75 23.18 5.45
C ARG A 324 15.63 24.64 5.90
N VAL A 325 16.71 25.43 5.75
CA VAL A 325 16.71 26.86 6.09
C VAL A 325 15.90 27.68 5.07
N LEU A 326 16.00 27.35 3.78
CA LEU A 326 15.24 28.03 2.73
C LEU A 326 13.74 27.70 2.78
N SER A 327 13.34 26.48 3.18
CA SER A 327 11.93 26.15 3.40
C SER A 327 11.36 26.86 4.64
N PHE A 328 12.18 27.08 5.67
CA PHE A 328 11.81 27.87 6.85
C PHE A 328 11.71 29.37 6.55
N GLN A 329 12.58 29.91 5.69
CA GLN A 329 12.55 31.31 5.24
C GLN A 329 11.43 31.60 4.22
N ARG A 330 11.05 30.62 3.39
CA ARG A 330 9.92 30.75 2.45
C ARG A 330 8.57 30.90 3.15
N ASN A 331 8.47 30.50 4.42
CA ASN A 331 7.28 30.64 5.26
C ASN A 331 7.21 31.95 6.08
N ARG A 332 8.17 32.88 5.90
CA ARG A 332 8.24 34.14 6.68
C ARG A 332 8.18 35.44 5.87
N ARG A 333 7.86 35.40 4.56
CA ARG A 333 7.61 36.66 3.84
C ARG A 333 6.18 37.16 4.15
N PRO A 334 6.02 38.37 4.73
CA PRO A 334 4.71 38.96 4.94
C PRO A 334 4.13 39.41 3.59
N SER A 335 2.95 38.91 3.24
CA SER A 335 2.14 39.43 2.14
C SER A 335 1.59 40.81 2.52
N ARG A 336 2.16 41.86 1.94
CA ARG A 336 1.66 43.23 2.08
C ARG A 336 0.47 43.46 1.12
N THR A 337 -0.72 43.36 1.72
CA THR A 337 -1.91 44.25 1.59
C THR A 337 -2.57 44.54 0.24
N SER A 338 -3.83 44.10 0.11
CA SER A 338 -5.09 44.88 -0.10
C SER A 338 -6.14 43.91 -0.70
N SER A 339 -7.40 43.82 -0.28
CA SER A 339 -8.32 44.77 0.36
C SER A 339 -9.47 44.03 1.09
N LEU A 340 -10.03 44.75 2.07
CA LEU A 340 -11.29 44.61 2.81
C LEU A 340 -12.27 43.46 2.50
N GLY A 341 -12.77 42.82 3.58
CA GLY A 341 -14.06 42.11 3.57
C GLY A 341 -14.31 41.16 4.75
N ARG A 342 -14.59 41.73 5.94
CA ARG A 342 -15.25 41.16 7.14
C ARG A 342 -15.49 39.63 7.20
N LEU A 343 -14.87 38.99 8.20
CA LEU A 343 -15.38 37.82 8.92
C LEU A 343 -15.56 38.22 10.40
N PRO A 344 -16.64 37.84 11.11
CA PRO A 344 -16.60 37.75 12.56
C PRO A 344 -16.05 36.37 12.97
N ALA A 345 -14.97 36.42 13.73
CA ALA A 345 -14.36 35.30 14.41
C ALA A 345 -15.25 34.83 15.58
N VAL A 346 -15.48 33.52 15.68
CA VAL A 346 -15.96 32.88 16.91
C VAL A 346 -15.19 31.56 17.06
N VAL A 347 -14.70 31.35 18.29
CA VAL A 347 -14.08 30.15 18.85
C VAL A 347 -12.61 29.91 18.46
N VAL A 348 -11.70 30.34 19.33
CA VAL A 348 -10.64 29.54 20.00
C VAL A 348 -9.86 30.56 20.85
N ALA A 349 -10.39 30.82 22.05
CA ALA A 349 -9.70 31.53 23.13
C ALA A 349 -10.51 31.29 24.42
N LEU A 350 -10.46 30.06 24.92
CA LEU A 350 -10.99 29.71 26.23
C LEU A 350 -10.22 28.49 26.71
N GLU A 351 -9.02 28.76 27.22
CA GLU A 351 -8.43 28.15 28.41
C GLU A 351 -7.06 28.80 28.64
N LEU A 352 -6.74 29.07 29.90
CA LEU A 352 -5.54 29.76 30.41
C LEU A 352 -5.63 31.30 30.52
N SER A 353 -6.62 31.78 31.26
CA SER A 353 -6.39 32.82 32.28
C SER A 353 -7.55 32.85 33.29
N SER A 354 -7.21 32.71 34.58
CA SER A 354 -8.02 32.93 35.79
C SER A 354 -9.27 32.07 36.05
N MET A 355 -9.11 30.93 36.73
CA MET A 355 -9.41 30.77 38.17
C MET A 355 -8.94 29.42 38.68
#